data_AF-A0A1Y4U3T5-F1
#
_entry.id   AF-A0A1Y4U3T5-F1
#
_cell.length_a   1.000
_cell.length_b   1.000
_cell.length_c   1.000
_cell.angle_alpha   90.00
_cell.angle_beta   90.00
_cell.angle_gamma   90.00
#
_symmetry.space_group_name_H-M   'P 1'
#
loop_
_entity.id
_entity.type
_entity.pdbx_description
1 polymer ?
#
loop_
_entity_poly.entity_id
_entity_poly.type
_entity_poly.pdbx_seq_one_letter_code
_entity_poly.pdbx_strand_id
1 'polypeptide(L)'
;MAAETGKILYSLAGAAEILIVLILISRYIYLEPVFDTRRKWALFWGIFLFGQTALFLTVGTDGDLAVFWPLAVFGGYTSAVRDRHRARGFFLFLPVTGFLIAPASLLFGIPYVLTGVRVSDMGNSELLLDLLIWGLLLLALWKSREARRRFRAEAAHRRLGRWERNLLHGTGLFLLAIGVMIAGGEELPVSEEAARGFTLLASVAAVLLEVSVTALVQQGNRRSYYQYMADLNRSYLRAELKHFQARRESDTRLRMFRHDIRNHLLCIRELADRGNYSGLSGYIGELEGRLEMADTSLHCGNDIGDAILNEKNMLAVQRGIEIRLDGRLPSPLPVDAADICALFANALDNALEAQPHGGWVRVRIRQQGQMLSLVFENPAGNARADIPLGHTEKEDGEEHGFGLLNMEWTARKYQGTLRREILEPPDGGQGERIYRLEILLFLPAENRA
;
A
#
# COMPACT_ATOMS: atom_id res chain seq x y z
N MET A 1 -14.00 -49.80 -32.08
CA MET A 1 -13.47 -48.50 -32.53
C MET A 1 -14.34 -47.32 -32.11
N ALA A 2 -15.47 -46.96 -32.75
CA ALA A 2 -16.20 -45.72 -32.42
C ALA A 2 -16.70 -45.63 -30.95
N ALA A 3 -17.20 -46.73 -30.38
CA ALA A 3 -17.64 -46.77 -28.97
C ALA A 3 -16.47 -46.65 -27.97
N GLU A 4 -15.30 -47.17 -28.36
CA GLU A 4 -14.09 -47.19 -27.54
C GLU A 4 -13.40 -45.82 -27.52
N THR A 5 -13.34 -45.14 -28.68
CA THR A 5 -12.93 -43.73 -28.74
C THR A 5 -13.88 -42.83 -27.97
N GLY A 6 -15.20 -43.10 -28.00
CA GLY A 6 -16.18 -42.37 -27.20
C GLY A 6 -15.91 -42.49 -25.69
N LYS A 7 -15.64 -43.70 -25.19
CA LYS A 7 -15.32 -43.95 -23.77
C LYS A 7 -14.03 -43.22 -23.35
N ILE A 8 -12.98 -43.29 -24.16
CA ILE A 8 -11.72 -42.58 -23.89
C ILE A 8 -11.92 -41.07 -23.82
N LEU A 9 -12.69 -40.48 -24.75
CA LEU A 9 -12.97 -39.05 -24.75
C LEU A 9 -13.76 -38.61 -23.52
N TYR A 10 -14.76 -39.40 -23.10
CA TYR A 10 -15.53 -39.16 -21.88
C TYR A 10 -14.63 -39.19 -20.64
N SER A 11 -13.84 -40.26 -20.46
CA SER A 11 -12.93 -40.38 -19.32
C SER A 11 -11.86 -39.27 -19.30
N LEU A 12 -11.43 -38.80 -20.47
CA LEU A 12 -10.49 -37.67 -20.59
C LEU A 12 -11.13 -36.35 -20.12
N ALA A 13 -12.42 -36.15 -20.44
CA ALA A 13 -13.17 -34.98 -19.99
C ALA A 13 -13.32 -34.97 -18.46
N GLY A 14 -13.70 -36.11 -17.86
CA GLY A 14 -13.80 -36.23 -16.40
C GLY A 14 -12.45 -36.02 -15.68
N ALA A 15 -11.36 -36.57 -16.23
CA ALA A 15 -10.02 -36.32 -15.69
C ALA A 15 -9.61 -34.84 -15.78
N ALA A 16 -9.96 -34.15 -16.88
CA ALA A 16 -9.72 -32.72 -17.05
C ALA A 16 -10.56 -31.88 -16.09
N GLU A 17 -11.81 -32.30 -15.82
CA GLU A 17 -12.72 -31.67 -14.89
C GLU A 17 -12.14 -31.64 -13.47
N ILE A 18 -11.70 -32.79 -12.95
CA ILE A 18 -11.01 -32.91 -11.66
C ILE A 18 -9.85 -31.94 -11.60
N LEU A 19 -9.00 -31.92 -12.63
CA LEU A 19 -7.83 -31.05 -12.68
C LEU A 19 -8.19 -29.57 -12.67
N ILE A 20 -9.24 -29.16 -13.41
CA ILE A 20 -9.74 -27.78 -13.41
C ILE A 20 -10.23 -27.40 -12.01
N VAL A 21 -11.02 -28.25 -11.35
CA VAL A 21 -11.56 -27.96 -10.03
C VAL A 21 -10.43 -27.84 -8.99
N LEU A 22 -9.43 -28.73 -9.02
CA LEU A 22 -8.27 -28.63 -8.13
C LEU A 22 -7.52 -27.31 -8.32
N ILE A 23 -7.32 -26.85 -9.57
CA ILE A 23 -6.72 -25.54 -9.87
C ILE A 23 -7.58 -24.39 -9.34
N LEU A 24 -8.91 -24.48 -9.46
CA LEU A 24 -9.83 -23.47 -8.95
C LEU A 24 -9.78 -23.40 -7.42
N ILE A 25 -9.82 -24.55 -6.73
CA ILE A 25 -9.69 -24.62 -5.26
C ILE A 25 -8.33 -24.04 -4.84
N SER A 26 -7.23 -24.44 -5.48
CA SER A 26 -5.90 -23.92 -5.15
C SER A 26 -5.82 -22.41 -5.35
N ARG A 27 -6.47 -21.88 -6.38
CA ARG A 27 -6.45 -20.45 -6.69
C ARG A 27 -7.33 -19.63 -5.75
N TYR A 28 -8.56 -20.05 -5.50
CA TYR A 28 -9.54 -19.22 -4.80
C TYR A 28 -9.57 -19.46 -3.29
N ILE A 29 -9.26 -20.67 -2.82
CA ILE A 29 -9.21 -21.01 -1.39
C ILE A 29 -7.79 -20.88 -0.85
N TYR A 30 -6.81 -21.48 -1.53
CA TYR A 30 -5.41 -21.45 -1.09
C TYR A 30 -4.63 -20.22 -1.56
N LEU A 31 -5.23 -19.35 -2.37
CA LEU A 31 -4.59 -18.16 -2.94
C LEU A 31 -3.27 -18.45 -3.65
N GLU A 32 -3.11 -19.66 -4.20
CA GLU A 32 -1.90 -20.01 -4.94
C GLU A 32 -1.78 -19.16 -6.21
N PRO A 33 -0.55 -18.90 -6.67
CA PRO A 33 -0.34 -18.23 -7.93
C PRO A 33 -0.85 -19.10 -9.09
N VAL A 34 -0.82 -18.55 -10.29
CA VAL A 34 -1.12 -19.28 -11.53
C VAL A 34 -0.01 -19.00 -12.54
N PHE A 35 0.06 -19.79 -13.61
CA PHE A 35 0.96 -19.46 -14.71
C PHE A 35 0.64 -18.09 -15.32
N ASP A 36 1.70 -17.33 -15.55
CA ASP A 36 1.73 -15.97 -16.11
C ASP A 36 1.61 -15.93 -17.63
N THR A 37 1.96 -17.02 -18.32
CA THR A 37 2.15 -17.07 -19.77
C THR A 37 1.33 -18.19 -20.42
N ARG A 38 0.83 -17.92 -21.62
CA ARG A 38 0.09 -18.91 -22.43
C ARG A 38 0.94 -20.14 -22.75
N ARG A 39 2.25 -19.98 -22.94
CA ARG A 39 3.18 -21.09 -23.23
C ARG A 39 3.24 -22.10 -22.08
N LYS A 40 3.29 -21.63 -20.82
CA LYS A 40 3.28 -22.52 -19.65
C LYS A 40 1.95 -23.28 -19.54
N TRP A 41 0.83 -22.61 -19.79
CA TRP A 41 -0.49 -23.26 -19.85
C TRP A 41 -0.57 -24.32 -20.96
N ALA A 42 -0.06 -24.03 -22.15
CA ALA A 42 -0.06 -24.98 -23.26
C ALA A 42 0.81 -26.21 -22.95
N LEU A 43 2.00 -26.01 -22.36
CA LEU A 43 2.86 -27.11 -21.93
C LEU A 43 2.18 -27.97 -20.85
N PHE A 44 1.56 -27.33 -19.86
CA PHE A 44 0.83 -28.01 -18.79
C PHE A 44 -0.29 -28.91 -19.32
N TRP A 45 -1.17 -28.37 -20.16
CA TRP A 45 -2.26 -29.15 -20.76
C TRP A 45 -1.72 -30.22 -21.73
N GLY A 46 -0.63 -29.96 -22.44
CA GLY A 46 0.04 -30.95 -23.29
C GLY A 46 0.57 -32.14 -22.50
N ILE A 47 1.24 -31.90 -21.36
CA ILE A 47 1.72 -32.96 -20.45
C ILE A 47 0.55 -33.76 -19.89
N PHE A 48 -0.49 -33.07 -19.42
CA PHE A 48 -1.69 -33.70 -18.89
C PHE A 48 -2.33 -34.65 -19.93
N LEU A 49 -2.66 -34.12 -21.11
CA LEU A 49 -3.36 -34.86 -22.16
C LEU A 49 -2.52 -36.04 -22.65
N PHE A 50 -1.23 -35.82 -22.92
CA PHE A 50 -0.34 -36.89 -23.35
C PHE A 50 -0.28 -38.03 -22.33
N GLY A 51 -0.05 -37.70 -21.05
CA GLY A 51 0.05 -38.70 -20.00
C GLY A 51 -1.26 -39.43 -19.74
N GLN A 52 -2.39 -38.72 -19.69
CA GLN A 52 -3.70 -39.33 -19.45
C GLN A 52 -4.09 -40.26 -20.61
N THR A 53 -3.89 -39.83 -21.85
CA THR A 53 -4.17 -40.66 -23.03
C THR A 53 -3.27 -41.89 -23.05
N ALA A 54 -1.96 -41.75 -22.78
CA ALA A 54 -1.05 -42.89 -22.70
C ALA A 54 -1.48 -43.90 -21.61
N LEU A 55 -1.97 -43.40 -20.47
CA LEU A 55 -2.41 -44.26 -19.38
C LEU A 55 -3.70 -45.02 -19.72
N PHE A 56 -4.67 -44.35 -20.35
CA PHE A 56 -5.90 -45.01 -20.85
C PHE A 56 -5.61 -46.05 -21.92
N LEU A 57 -4.61 -45.82 -22.79
CA LEU A 57 -4.23 -46.80 -23.81
C LEU A 57 -3.48 -48.02 -23.23
N THR A 58 -2.84 -47.89 -22.07
CA THR A 58 -2.01 -48.95 -21.47
C THR A 58 -2.73 -49.75 -20.40
N VAL A 59 -3.52 -49.10 -19.55
CA VAL A 59 -4.21 -49.72 -18.40
C VAL A 59 -5.74 -49.74 -18.59
N GLY A 60 -6.24 -49.14 -19.67
CA GLY A 60 -7.69 -49.00 -19.92
C GLY A 60 -8.29 -47.78 -19.19
N THR A 61 -9.54 -47.45 -19.54
CA THR A 61 -10.28 -46.34 -18.91
C THR A 61 -10.74 -46.65 -17.49
N ASP A 62 -10.86 -47.93 -17.16
CA ASP A 62 -11.42 -48.41 -15.88
C ASP A 62 -10.32 -48.71 -14.86
N GLY A 63 -9.05 -48.46 -15.20
CA GLY A 63 -7.92 -48.70 -14.31
C GLY A 63 -7.81 -47.63 -13.22
N ASP A 64 -7.74 -48.06 -11.96
CA ASP A 64 -7.61 -47.18 -10.78
C ASP A 64 -6.41 -46.22 -10.86
N LEU A 65 -5.35 -46.63 -11.57
CA LEU A 65 -4.15 -45.82 -11.79
C LEU A 65 -4.46 -44.51 -12.55
N ALA A 66 -5.51 -44.48 -13.37
CA ALA A 66 -5.90 -43.32 -14.18
C ALA A 66 -6.40 -42.13 -13.38
N VAL A 67 -6.91 -42.38 -12.17
CA VAL A 67 -7.42 -41.34 -11.27
C VAL A 67 -6.28 -40.58 -10.59
N PHE A 68 -5.08 -41.19 -10.47
CA PHE A 68 -3.93 -40.55 -9.81
C PHE A 68 -3.16 -39.58 -10.72
N TRP A 69 -3.26 -39.72 -12.06
CA TRP A 69 -2.53 -38.84 -12.98
C TRP A 69 -2.94 -37.36 -12.86
N PRO A 70 -4.24 -36.98 -12.81
CA PRO A 70 -4.65 -35.61 -12.54
C PRO A 70 -4.07 -35.06 -11.23
N LEU A 71 -3.99 -35.88 -10.18
CA LEU A 71 -3.44 -35.48 -8.88
C LEU A 71 -1.93 -35.22 -8.95
N ALA A 72 -1.18 -36.09 -9.64
CA ALA A 72 0.26 -35.95 -9.84
C ALA A 72 0.58 -34.71 -10.69
N VAL A 73 -0.17 -34.50 -11.78
CA VAL A 73 -0.06 -33.31 -12.64
C VAL A 73 -0.40 -32.04 -11.88
N PHE A 74 -1.44 -32.06 -11.03
CA PHE A 74 -1.79 -30.95 -10.15
C PHE A 74 -0.67 -30.63 -9.15
N GLY A 75 -0.07 -31.63 -8.51
CA GLY A 75 1.11 -31.44 -7.66
C GLY A 75 2.31 -30.86 -8.41
N GLY A 76 2.55 -31.33 -9.65
CA GLY A 76 3.54 -30.74 -10.54
C GLY A 76 3.27 -29.26 -10.85
N TYR A 77 2.00 -28.92 -11.11
CA TYR A 77 1.54 -27.55 -11.35
C TYR A 77 1.79 -26.63 -10.15
N THR A 78 1.35 -27.00 -8.95
CA THR A 78 1.53 -26.19 -7.74
C THR A 78 3.01 -26.05 -7.37
N SER A 79 3.82 -27.06 -7.64
CA SER A 79 5.29 -26.99 -7.50
C SER A 79 5.91 -26.01 -8.51
N ALA A 80 5.50 -26.04 -9.77
CA ALA A 80 6.04 -25.22 -10.85
C ALA A 80 5.68 -23.73 -10.73
N VAL A 81 4.51 -23.43 -10.17
CA VAL A 81 4.01 -22.06 -10.01
C VAL A 81 4.60 -21.35 -8.78
N ARG A 82 5.21 -22.09 -7.84
CA ARG A 82 5.84 -21.51 -6.64
C ARG A 82 7.31 -21.14 -6.89
N ASP A 83 7.70 -19.96 -6.40
CA ASP A 83 9.10 -19.50 -6.44
C ASP A 83 9.96 -20.11 -5.32
N ARG A 84 9.36 -20.48 -4.19
CA ARG A 84 10.05 -21.06 -3.03
C ARG A 84 9.30 -22.30 -2.50
N HIS A 85 10.03 -23.19 -1.83
CA HIS A 85 9.49 -24.42 -1.24
C HIS A 85 8.69 -25.28 -2.22
N ARG A 86 9.20 -25.44 -3.46
CA ARG A 86 8.53 -26.20 -4.54
C ARG A 86 8.14 -27.62 -4.14
N ALA A 87 8.99 -28.32 -3.38
CA ALA A 87 8.69 -29.64 -2.85
C ALA A 87 7.41 -29.66 -1.98
N ARG A 88 7.20 -28.64 -1.14
CA ARG A 88 5.94 -28.48 -0.37
C ARG A 88 4.76 -28.10 -1.27
N GLY A 89 5.02 -27.49 -2.43
CA GLY A 89 4.03 -27.24 -3.47
C GLY A 89 3.45 -28.53 -4.01
N PHE A 90 4.31 -29.51 -4.30
CA PHE A 90 3.89 -30.80 -4.81
C PHE A 90 2.84 -31.45 -3.91
N PHE A 91 3.12 -31.60 -2.60
CA PHE A 91 2.20 -32.23 -1.65
C PHE A 91 0.90 -31.45 -1.36
N LEU A 92 0.69 -30.27 -1.96
CA LEU A 92 -0.55 -29.53 -1.84
C LEU A 92 -1.75 -30.28 -2.44
N PHE A 93 -1.51 -31.25 -3.34
CA PHE A 93 -2.58 -32.09 -3.88
C PHE A 93 -3.37 -32.80 -2.78
N LEU A 94 -2.74 -33.26 -1.69
CA LEU A 94 -3.42 -34.00 -0.61
C LEU A 94 -4.55 -33.17 0.05
N PRO A 95 -4.27 -32.03 0.71
CA PRO A 95 -5.32 -31.27 1.35
C PRO A 95 -6.29 -30.64 0.33
N VAL A 96 -5.84 -30.25 -0.86
CA VAL A 96 -6.74 -29.70 -1.90
C VAL A 96 -7.73 -30.74 -2.40
N THR A 97 -7.32 -32.00 -2.52
CA THR A 97 -8.21 -33.10 -2.90
C THR A 97 -9.32 -33.31 -1.87
N GLY A 98 -9.06 -33.09 -0.58
CA GLY A 98 -10.11 -33.14 0.44
C GLY A 98 -11.23 -32.12 0.23
N PHE A 99 -10.89 -30.89 -0.18
CA PHE A 99 -11.88 -29.86 -0.56
C PHE A 99 -12.61 -30.18 -1.87
N LEU A 100 -12.05 -31.05 -2.72
CA LEU A 100 -12.79 -31.58 -3.87
C LEU A 100 -13.78 -32.67 -3.43
N ILE A 101 -13.37 -33.53 -2.48
CA ILE A 101 -14.15 -34.70 -2.10
C ILE A 101 -15.43 -34.33 -1.35
N ALA A 102 -15.44 -33.34 -0.46
CA ALA A 102 -16.64 -33.02 0.30
C ALA A 102 -17.86 -32.61 -0.56
N PRO A 103 -17.75 -31.68 -1.53
CA PRO A 103 -18.87 -31.40 -2.44
C PRO A 103 -19.20 -32.59 -3.35
N ALA A 104 -18.19 -33.34 -3.79
CA ALA A 104 -18.41 -34.55 -4.57
C ALA A 104 -19.21 -35.60 -3.78
N SER A 105 -18.85 -35.86 -2.51
CA SER A 105 -19.52 -36.85 -1.66
C SER A 105 -20.99 -36.48 -1.40
N LEU A 106 -21.33 -35.18 -1.38
CA LEU A 106 -22.71 -34.74 -1.31
C LEU A 106 -23.46 -34.95 -2.65
N LEU A 107 -22.83 -34.60 -3.77
CA LEU A 107 -23.39 -34.78 -5.11
C LEU A 107 -23.68 -36.26 -5.43
N PHE A 108 -22.75 -37.15 -5.07
CA PHE A 108 -22.91 -38.61 -5.25
C PHE A 108 -23.73 -39.27 -4.14
N GLY A 109 -23.71 -38.72 -2.93
CA GLY A 109 -24.44 -39.26 -1.77
C GLY A 109 -25.95 -39.04 -1.84
N ILE A 110 -26.42 -37.91 -2.38
CA ILE A 110 -27.86 -37.63 -2.49
C ILE A 110 -28.60 -38.68 -3.35
N PRO A 111 -28.16 -39.00 -4.58
CA PRO A 111 -28.78 -40.07 -5.38
C PRO A 111 -28.76 -41.42 -4.67
N TYR A 112 -27.65 -41.79 -4.04
CA TYR A 112 -27.52 -43.04 -3.29
C TYR A 112 -28.52 -43.15 -2.15
N VAL A 113 -28.70 -42.06 -1.39
CA VAL A 113 -29.65 -42.03 -0.28
C VAL A 113 -31.10 -42.13 -0.77
N LEU A 114 -31.43 -41.43 -1.87
CA LEU A 114 -32.79 -41.38 -2.40
C LEU A 114 -33.22 -42.66 -3.11
N THR A 115 -32.29 -43.30 -3.82
CA THR A 115 -32.62 -44.43 -4.71
C THR A 115 -32.09 -45.76 -4.20
N GLY A 116 -31.13 -45.72 -3.29
CA GLY A 116 -30.39 -46.90 -2.85
C GLY A 116 -29.35 -47.41 -3.82
N VAL A 117 -29.20 -46.77 -4.97
CA VAL A 117 -28.26 -47.18 -6.02
C VAL A 117 -27.19 -46.10 -6.14
N ARG A 118 -25.92 -46.50 -6.19
CA ARG A 118 -24.82 -45.56 -6.40
C ARG A 118 -24.89 -45.00 -7.80
N VAL A 119 -24.48 -43.75 -7.97
CA VAL A 119 -24.43 -43.10 -9.30
C VAL A 119 -23.61 -43.92 -10.29
N SER A 120 -22.54 -44.59 -9.83
CA SER A 120 -21.72 -45.50 -10.64
C SER A 120 -22.49 -46.66 -11.25
N ASP A 121 -23.56 -47.09 -10.58
CA ASP A 121 -24.35 -48.26 -10.94
C ASP A 121 -25.66 -47.84 -11.64
N MET A 122 -25.92 -46.54 -11.75
CA MET A 122 -27.13 -45.94 -12.32
C MET A 122 -27.04 -45.68 -13.85
N GLY A 123 -26.20 -46.43 -14.57
CA GLY A 123 -26.06 -46.34 -16.02
C GLY A 123 -25.75 -44.91 -16.51
N ASN A 124 -26.59 -44.34 -17.38
CA ASN A 124 -26.38 -43.01 -17.96
C ASN A 124 -26.53 -41.84 -16.98
N SER A 125 -26.83 -42.09 -15.70
CA SER A 125 -27.01 -41.04 -14.70
C SER A 125 -25.71 -40.31 -14.35
N GLU A 126 -24.54 -40.94 -14.56
CA GLU A 126 -23.23 -40.28 -14.50
C GLU A 126 -23.14 -39.09 -15.47
N LEU A 127 -23.63 -39.27 -16.71
CA LEU A 127 -23.60 -38.22 -17.73
C LEU A 127 -24.41 -36.98 -17.31
N LEU A 128 -25.54 -37.18 -16.61
CA LEU A 128 -26.37 -36.08 -16.12
C LEU A 128 -25.65 -35.29 -15.01
N LEU A 129 -24.94 -36.00 -14.13
CA LEU A 129 -24.17 -35.39 -13.06
C LEU A 129 -22.95 -34.63 -13.61
N ASP A 130 -22.25 -35.19 -14.59
CA ASP A 130 -21.16 -34.51 -15.28
C ASP A 130 -21.66 -33.25 -16.02
N LEU A 131 -22.79 -33.35 -16.74
CA LEU A 131 -23.40 -32.19 -17.39
C LEU A 131 -23.77 -31.09 -16.38
N LEU A 132 -24.23 -31.48 -15.20
CA LEU A 132 -24.48 -30.54 -14.09
C LEU A 132 -23.17 -29.88 -13.65
N ILE A 133 -22.09 -30.63 -13.43
CA ILE A 133 -20.81 -30.06 -12.98
C ILE A 133 -20.22 -29.14 -14.05
N TRP A 134 -20.23 -29.53 -15.33
CA TRP A 134 -19.82 -28.66 -16.44
C TRP A 134 -20.68 -27.40 -16.53
N GLY A 135 -22.00 -27.53 -16.34
CA GLY A 135 -22.92 -26.39 -16.26
C GLY A 135 -22.56 -25.43 -15.12
N LEU A 136 -22.28 -25.97 -13.92
CA LEU A 136 -21.84 -25.20 -12.76
C LEU A 136 -20.47 -24.53 -13.00
N LEU A 137 -19.52 -25.23 -13.63
CA LEU A 137 -18.21 -24.68 -14.00
C LEU A 137 -18.35 -23.54 -15.01
N LEU A 138 -19.20 -23.69 -16.03
CA LEU A 138 -19.47 -22.63 -17.01
C LEU A 138 -20.15 -21.42 -16.37
N LEU A 139 -21.15 -21.63 -15.51
CA LEU A 139 -21.81 -20.58 -14.73
C LEU A 139 -20.81 -19.85 -13.83
N ALA A 140 -19.98 -20.63 -13.11
CA ALA A 140 -18.90 -20.09 -12.30
C ALA A 140 -17.99 -19.24 -13.18
N LEU A 141 -17.50 -19.73 -14.31
CA LEU A 141 -16.63 -19.00 -15.24
C LEU A 141 -17.30 -17.79 -15.91
N TRP A 142 -18.61 -17.77 -16.12
CA TRP A 142 -19.35 -16.67 -16.75
C TRP A 142 -19.58 -15.50 -15.77
N LYS A 143 -20.25 -15.76 -14.64
CA LYS A 143 -20.48 -14.77 -13.56
C LYS A 143 -19.16 -14.23 -12.98
N SER A 144 -18.11 -15.03 -13.10
CA SER A 144 -16.76 -14.76 -12.65
C SER A 144 -16.03 -13.63 -13.40
N ARG A 145 -16.53 -13.02 -14.49
CA ARG A 145 -15.73 -11.94 -15.14
C ARG A 145 -15.53 -10.72 -14.22
N GLU A 146 -16.59 -10.25 -13.60
CA GLU A 146 -16.52 -9.19 -12.59
C GLU A 146 -15.96 -9.69 -11.25
N ALA A 147 -16.38 -10.88 -10.81
CA ALA A 147 -15.88 -11.45 -9.56
C ALA A 147 -14.37 -11.72 -9.63
N ARG A 148 -13.81 -12.14 -10.77
CA ARG A 148 -12.36 -12.25 -11.01
C ARG A 148 -11.66 -10.91 -11.02
N ARG A 149 -12.31 -9.84 -11.49
CA ARG A 149 -11.71 -8.49 -11.42
C ARG A 149 -11.61 -8.05 -9.96
N ARG A 150 -12.71 -8.16 -9.21
CA ARG A 150 -12.75 -7.88 -7.76
C ARG A 150 -11.76 -8.74 -6.98
N PHE A 151 -11.80 -10.05 -7.18
CA PHE A 151 -10.87 -11.00 -6.57
C PHE A 151 -9.43 -10.67 -6.94
N ARG A 152 -9.10 -10.30 -8.20
CA ARG A 152 -7.71 -9.92 -8.55
C ARG A 152 -7.25 -8.65 -7.82
N ALA A 153 -8.12 -7.64 -7.69
CA ALA A 153 -7.80 -6.42 -6.96
C ALA A 153 -7.58 -6.69 -5.46
N GLU A 154 -8.44 -7.54 -4.87
CA GLU A 154 -8.34 -7.94 -3.47
C GLU A 154 -7.15 -8.89 -3.24
N ALA A 155 -6.95 -9.89 -4.10
CA ALA A 155 -5.94 -10.93 -3.97
C ALA A 155 -4.50 -10.40 -3.98
N ALA A 156 -4.25 -9.26 -4.65
CA ALA A 156 -2.95 -8.60 -4.60
C ALA A 156 -2.55 -8.18 -3.17
N HIS A 157 -3.54 -7.90 -2.32
CA HIS A 157 -3.36 -7.43 -0.95
C HIS A 157 -3.69 -8.53 0.09
N ARG A 158 -4.20 -9.67 -0.36
CA ARG A 158 -4.53 -10.81 0.50
C ARG A 158 -3.36 -11.79 0.53
N ARG A 159 -3.01 -12.25 1.73
CA ARG A 159 -2.01 -13.31 1.91
C ARG A 159 -2.47 -14.22 3.02
N LEU A 160 -2.39 -15.53 2.79
CA LEU A 160 -2.67 -16.48 3.85
C LEU A 160 -1.56 -16.43 4.90
N GLY A 161 -1.97 -16.20 6.15
CA GLY A 161 -1.13 -16.34 7.33
C GLY A 161 -0.67 -17.79 7.54
N ARG A 162 0.23 -18.01 8.50
CA ARG A 162 0.64 -19.38 8.87
C ARG A 162 -0.54 -20.18 9.45
N TRP A 163 -1.34 -19.57 10.31
CA TRP A 163 -2.49 -20.24 10.93
C TRP A 163 -3.56 -20.61 9.88
N GLU A 164 -3.87 -19.71 8.95
CA GLU A 164 -4.87 -19.95 7.90
C GLU A 164 -4.47 -21.11 6.99
N ARG A 165 -3.19 -21.15 6.58
CA ARG A 165 -2.66 -22.28 5.80
C ARG A 165 -2.74 -23.60 6.56
N ASN A 166 -2.33 -23.60 7.83
CA ASN A 166 -2.38 -24.81 8.64
C ASN A 166 -3.81 -25.29 8.86
N LEU A 167 -4.76 -24.37 9.08
CA LEU A 167 -6.18 -24.69 9.18
C LEU A 167 -6.69 -25.30 7.87
N LEU A 168 -6.43 -24.67 6.72
CA LEU A 168 -6.82 -25.23 5.42
C LEU A 168 -6.20 -26.60 5.18
N HIS A 169 -4.90 -26.79 5.44
CA HIS A 169 -4.25 -28.09 5.28
C HIS A 169 -4.85 -29.16 6.20
N GLY A 170 -5.05 -28.84 7.48
CA GLY A 170 -5.66 -29.75 8.45
C GLY A 170 -7.08 -30.14 8.07
N THR A 171 -7.92 -29.15 7.72
CA THR A 171 -9.28 -29.39 7.24
C THR A 171 -9.29 -30.21 5.96
N GLY A 172 -8.43 -29.89 4.98
CA GLY A 172 -8.35 -30.65 3.74
C GLY A 172 -7.96 -32.12 3.95
N LEU A 173 -6.96 -32.38 4.80
CA LEU A 173 -6.58 -33.76 5.16
C LEU A 173 -7.70 -34.50 5.89
N PHE A 174 -8.43 -33.80 6.77
CA PHE A 174 -9.58 -34.35 7.48
C PHE A 174 -10.75 -34.68 6.53
N LEU A 175 -11.07 -33.79 5.60
CA LEU A 175 -12.10 -34.02 4.58
C LEU A 175 -11.72 -35.18 3.64
N LEU A 176 -10.44 -35.29 3.28
CA LEU A 176 -9.92 -36.44 2.53
C LEU A 176 -10.13 -37.75 3.30
N ALA A 177 -9.81 -37.78 4.59
CA ALA A 177 -10.02 -38.95 5.44
C ALA A 177 -11.51 -39.32 5.58
N ILE A 178 -12.39 -38.34 5.78
CA ILE A 178 -13.85 -38.55 5.77
C ILE A 178 -14.29 -39.11 4.43
N GLY A 179 -13.81 -38.56 3.32
CA GLY A 179 -14.12 -39.03 1.98
C GLY A 179 -13.78 -40.51 1.76
N VAL A 180 -12.59 -40.93 2.20
CA VAL A 180 -12.17 -42.34 2.17
C VAL A 180 -13.07 -43.21 3.05
N MET A 181 -13.43 -42.74 4.25
CA MET A 181 -14.35 -43.46 5.14
C MET A 181 -15.75 -43.61 4.54
N ILE A 182 -16.28 -42.57 3.88
CA ILE A 182 -17.56 -42.63 3.19
C ILE A 182 -17.51 -43.66 2.05
N ALA A 183 -16.44 -43.65 1.25
CA ALA A 183 -16.28 -44.60 0.15
C ALA A 183 -16.20 -46.07 0.63
N GLY A 184 -15.56 -46.32 1.77
CA GLY A 184 -15.44 -47.65 2.40
C GLY A 184 -16.60 -48.05 3.32
N GLY A 185 -17.63 -47.20 3.50
CA GLY A 185 -18.67 -47.40 4.51
C GLY A 185 -19.55 -48.64 4.33
N GLU A 186 -19.58 -49.23 3.13
CA GLU A 186 -20.34 -50.46 2.84
C GLU A 186 -19.65 -51.74 3.29
N GLU A 187 -18.35 -51.70 3.57
CA GLU A 187 -17.64 -52.83 4.17
C GLU A 187 -17.95 -52.96 5.67
N LEU A 188 -18.62 -51.97 6.26
CA LEU A 188 -19.04 -52.00 7.64
C LEU A 188 -20.23 -52.94 7.83
N PRO A 189 -20.27 -53.76 8.90
CA PRO A 189 -21.36 -54.68 9.19
C PRO A 189 -22.58 -53.94 9.78
N VAL A 190 -23.16 -53.01 9.02
CA VAL A 190 -24.36 -52.22 9.36
C VAL A 190 -25.47 -52.45 8.35
N SER A 191 -26.71 -52.13 8.72
CA SER A 191 -27.82 -52.19 7.77
C SER A 191 -27.62 -51.18 6.64
N GLU A 192 -28.13 -51.51 5.45
CA GLU A 192 -28.02 -50.65 4.27
C GLU A 192 -28.66 -49.27 4.50
N GLU A 193 -29.79 -49.22 5.21
CA GLU A 193 -30.44 -47.97 5.63
C GLU A 193 -29.53 -47.12 6.52
N ALA A 194 -28.81 -47.74 7.46
CA ALA A 194 -27.87 -47.05 8.33
C ALA A 194 -26.67 -46.53 7.53
N ALA A 195 -26.12 -47.32 6.60
CA ALA A 195 -25.01 -46.92 5.74
C ALA A 195 -25.36 -45.69 4.87
N ARG A 196 -26.56 -45.67 4.28
CA ARG A 196 -27.09 -44.52 3.54
C ARG A 196 -27.23 -43.30 4.44
N GLY A 197 -27.80 -43.47 5.63
CA GLY A 197 -27.94 -42.39 6.63
C GLY A 197 -26.60 -41.79 7.06
N PHE A 198 -25.61 -42.63 7.36
CA PHE A 198 -24.25 -42.19 7.70
C PHE A 198 -23.58 -41.45 6.55
N THR A 199 -23.72 -41.96 5.32
CA THR A 199 -23.17 -41.32 4.12
C THR A 199 -23.73 -39.91 3.93
N LEU A 200 -25.06 -39.74 4.02
CA LEU A 200 -25.68 -38.42 3.90
C LEU A 200 -25.18 -37.46 4.98
N LEU A 201 -25.23 -37.90 6.24
CA LEU A 201 -24.90 -37.07 7.39
C LEU A 201 -23.41 -36.63 7.33
N ALA A 202 -22.51 -37.56 6.99
CA ALA A 202 -21.09 -37.27 6.83
C ALA A 202 -20.82 -36.31 5.67
N SER A 203 -21.47 -36.50 4.51
CA SER A 203 -21.33 -35.60 3.37
C SER A 203 -21.85 -34.19 3.66
N VAL A 204 -23.01 -34.05 4.32
CA VAL A 204 -23.55 -32.75 4.72
C VAL A 204 -22.62 -32.07 5.73
N ALA A 205 -22.15 -32.81 6.74
CA ALA A 205 -21.22 -32.28 7.74
C ALA A 205 -19.88 -31.84 7.10
N ALA A 206 -19.36 -32.62 6.15
CA ALA A 206 -18.13 -32.31 5.41
C ALA A 206 -18.26 -31.00 4.62
N VAL A 207 -19.36 -30.82 3.87
CA VAL A 207 -19.62 -29.57 3.12
C VAL A 207 -19.82 -28.39 4.05
N LEU A 208 -20.54 -28.55 5.16
CA LEU A 208 -20.72 -27.48 6.15
C LEU A 208 -19.39 -27.06 6.78
N LEU A 209 -18.53 -28.02 7.12
CA LEU A 209 -17.19 -27.76 7.64
C LEU A 209 -16.35 -27.00 6.60
N GLU A 210 -16.36 -27.47 5.34
CA GLU A 210 -15.65 -26.80 4.25
C GLU A 210 -16.11 -25.35 4.08
N VAL A 211 -17.42 -25.12 3.97
CA VAL A 211 -17.99 -23.77 3.81
C VAL A 211 -17.63 -22.89 5.00
N SER A 212 -17.70 -23.43 6.22
CA SER A 212 -17.38 -22.68 7.45
C SER A 212 -15.90 -22.29 7.52
N VAL A 213 -14.98 -23.23 7.22
CA VAL A 213 -13.53 -22.98 7.25
C VAL A 213 -13.13 -22.01 6.14
N THR A 214 -13.64 -22.20 4.92
CA THR A 214 -13.37 -21.27 3.82
C THR A 214 -13.92 -19.88 4.10
N ALA A 215 -15.11 -19.76 4.71
CA ALA A 215 -15.67 -18.47 5.12
C ALA A 215 -14.82 -17.80 6.21
N LEU A 216 -14.38 -18.54 7.23
CA LEU A 216 -13.53 -18.03 8.31
C LEU A 216 -12.19 -17.49 7.78
N VAL A 217 -11.52 -18.25 6.91
CA VAL A 217 -10.25 -17.83 6.29
C VAL A 217 -10.47 -16.61 5.39
N GLN A 218 -11.56 -16.58 4.61
CA GLN A 218 -11.87 -15.41 3.79
C GLN A 218 -12.21 -14.17 4.63
N GLN A 219 -12.88 -14.33 5.77
CA GLN A 219 -13.20 -13.24 6.70
C GLN A 219 -11.93 -12.68 7.35
N GLY A 220 -11.03 -13.56 7.83
CA GLY A 220 -9.73 -13.16 8.39
C GLY A 220 -8.91 -12.34 7.39
N ASN A 221 -8.80 -12.83 6.17
CA ASN A 221 -8.01 -12.20 5.12
C ASN A 221 -8.64 -10.90 4.57
N ARG A 222 -9.98 -10.79 4.59
CA ARG A 222 -10.70 -9.55 4.25
C ARG A 222 -10.40 -8.42 5.23
N ARG A 223 -10.19 -8.72 6.51
CA ARG A 223 -9.94 -7.70 7.53
C ARG A 223 -8.72 -6.85 7.21
N SER A 224 -7.62 -7.46 6.77
CA SER A 224 -6.40 -6.73 6.41
C SER A 224 -6.60 -5.79 5.22
N TYR A 225 -7.37 -6.22 4.21
CA TYR A 225 -7.71 -5.38 3.06
C TYR A 225 -8.56 -4.17 3.48
N TYR A 226 -9.58 -4.37 4.32
CA TYR A 226 -10.42 -3.27 4.78
C TYR A 226 -9.67 -2.30 5.70
N GLN A 227 -8.74 -2.78 6.52
CA GLN A 227 -7.86 -1.92 7.30
C GLN A 227 -6.99 -1.04 6.40
N TYR A 228 -6.34 -1.63 5.40
CA TYR A 228 -5.56 -0.88 4.43
C TYR A 228 -6.39 0.19 3.70
N MET A 229 -7.62 -0.15 3.28
CA MET A 229 -8.51 0.82 2.65
C MET A 229 -8.98 1.91 3.61
N ALA A 230 -9.22 1.59 4.88
CA ALA A 230 -9.58 2.59 5.89
C ALA A 230 -8.43 3.58 6.13
N ASP A 231 -7.18 3.10 6.18
CA ASP A 231 -5.99 3.95 6.36
C ASP A 231 -5.74 4.85 5.14
N LEU A 232 -5.92 4.30 3.94
CA LEU A 232 -5.84 5.07 2.69
C LEU A 232 -6.91 6.18 2.67
N ASN A 233 -8.16 5.83 2.99
CA ASN A 233 -9.27 6.78 3.02
C ASN A 233 -9.05 7.87 4.10
N ARG A 234 -8.51 7.50 5.26
CA ARG A 234 -8.17 8.46 6.33
C ARG A 234 -7.09 9.43 5.87
N SER A 235 -6.10 8.96 5.13
CA SER A 235 -5.05 9.81 4.55
C SER A 235 -5.62 10.78 3.52
N TYR A 236 -6.50 10.29 2.64
CA TYR A 236 -7.21 11.11 1.65
C TYR A 236 -8.06 12.21 2.32
N LEU A 237 -8.90 11.85 3.30
CA LEU A 237 -9.75 12.79 4.03
C LEU A 237 -8.92 13.84 4.79
N ARG A 238 -7.77 13.47 5.36
CA ARG A 238 -6.86 14.43 6.01
C ARG A 238 -6.29 15.45 5.01
N ALA A 239 -5.88 15.00 3.84
CA ALA A 239 -5.39 15.90 2.79
C ALA A 239 -6.49 16.86 2.30
N GLU A 240 -7.70 16.35 2.12
CA GLU A 240 -8.87 17.15 1.74
C GLU A 240 -9.24 18.19 2.81
N LEU A 241 -9.26 17.80 4.10
CA LEU A 241 -9.47 18.72 5.21
C LEU A 241 -8.42 19.83 5.27
N LYS A 242 -7.14 19.49 5.09
CA LYS A 242 -6.05 20.46 5.06
C LYS A 242 -6.22 21.47 3.92
N HIS A 243 -6.61 21.00 2.74
CA HIS A 243 -6.90 21.86 1.59
C HIS A 243 -8.09 22.80 1.88
N PHE A 244 -9.17 22.30 2.48
CA PHE A 244 -10.30 23.14 2.88
C PHE A 244 -9.92 24.18 3.94
N GLN A 245 -9.09 23.82 4.92
CA GLN A 245 -8.58 24.74 5.94
C GLN A 245 -7.75 25.86 5.32
N ALA A 246 -6.77 25.51 4.46
CA ALA A 246 -5.95 26.49 3.75
C ALA A 246 -6.80 27.45 2.90
N ARG A 247 -7.82 26.93 2.21
CA ARG A 247 -8.78 27.76 1.44
C ARG A 247 -9.54 28.71 2.35
N ARG A 248 -10.03 28.23 3.50
CA ARG A 248 -10.78 29.05 4.47
C ARG A 248 -9.92 30.15 5.08
N GLU A 249 -8.65 29.86 5.37
CA GLU A 249 -7.67 30.85 5.83
C GLU A 249 -7.43 31.92 4.77
N SER A 250 -7.20 31.51 3.52
CA SER A 250 -7.05 32.43 2.38
C SER A 250 -8.27 33.32 2.21
N ASP A 251 -9.49 32.76 2.25
CA ASP A 251 -10.72 33.54 2.17
C ASP A 251 -10.87 34.54 3.33
N THR A 252 -10.42 34.16 4.52
CA THR A 252 -10.44 35.03 5.70
C THR A 252 -9.44 36.17 5.56
N ARG A 253 -8.21 35.90 5.10
CA ARG A 253 -7.21 36.92 4.79
C ARG A 253 -7.72 37.89 3.72
N LEU A 254 -8.36 37.38 2.66
CA LEU A 254 -8.95 38.21 1.62
C LEU A 254 -10.06 39.11 2.15
N ARG A 255 -10.91 38.61 3.05
CA ARG A 255 -11.95 39.44 3.70
C ARG A 255 -11.35 40.56 4.55
N MET A 256 -10.33 40.25 5.35
CA MET A 256 -9.61 41.25 6.16
C MET A 256 -8.98 42.32 5.25
N PHE A 257 -8.26 41.89 4.21
CA PHE A 257 -7.68 42.80 3.22
C PHE A 257 -8.73 43.73 2.58
N ARG A 258 -9.87 43.19 2.13
CA ARG A 258 -10.96 44.00 1.55
C ARG A 258 -11.54 45.00 2.55
N HIS A 259 -11.65 44.61 3.82
CA HIS A 259 -12.12 45.50 4.88
C HIS A 259 -11.15 46.67 5.11
N ASP A 260 -9.86 46.39 5.19
CA ASP A 260 -8.84 47.40 5.43
C ASP A 260 -8.74 48.37 4.25
N ILE A 261 -8.77 47.88 3.01
CA ILE A 261 -8.84 48.72 1.81
C ILE A 261 -10.08 49.61 1.84
N ARG A 262 -11.24 49.11 2.25
CA ARG A 262 -12.46 49.92 2.36
C ARG A 262 -12.29 51.06 3.36
N ASN A 263 -11.62 50.81 4.49
CA ASN A 263 -11.34 51.84 5.49
C ASN A 263 -10.36 52.89 4.98
N HIS A 264 -9.30 52.47 4.29
CA HIS A 264 -8.37 53.39 3.64
C HIS A 264 -9.06 54.29 2.62
N LEU A 265 -9.91 53.72 1.76
CA LEU A 265 -10.71 54.48 0.79
C LEU A 265 -11.69 55.47 1.45
N LEU A 266 -12.28 55.10 2.60
CA LEU A 266 -13.15 55.99 3.37
C LEU A 266 -12.39 57.18 3.92
N CYS A 267 -11.19 56.95 4.48
CA CYS A 267 -10.34 58.00 5.04
C CYS A 267 -9.86 58.98 3.95
N ILE A 268 -9.43 58.44 2.80
CA ILE A 268 -9.06 59.23 1.62
C ILE A 268 -10.22 60.13 1.18
N ARG A 269 -11.45 59.58 1.09
CA ARG A 269 -12.63 60.34 0.70
C ARG A 269 -12.94 61.46 1.69
N GLU A 270 -12.91 61.18 2.98
CA GLU A 270 -13.19 62.17 4.03
C GLU A 270 -12.18 63.34 4.01
N LEU A 271 -10.89 63.05 3.82
CA LEU A 271 -9.84 64.07 3.73
C LEU A 271 -9.99 64.94 2.47
N ALA A 272 -10.39 64.32 1.35
CA ALA A 272 -10.68 65.03 0.10
C ALA A 272 -11.92 65.93 0.23
N ASP A 273 -13.02 65.43 0.80
CA ASP A 273 -14.28 66.17 0.97
C ASP A 273 -14.12 67.40 1.88
N ARG A 274 -13.21 67.33 2.87
CA ARG A 274 -12.87 68.45 3.77
C ARG A 274 -11.88 69.46 3.17
N GLY A 275 -11.37 69.22 1.95
CA GLY A 275 -10.36 70.05 1.31
C GLY A 275 -8.99 70.03 1.99
N ASN A 276 -8.70 69.04 2.85
CA ASN A 276 -7.41 68.92 3.55
C ASN A 276 -6.38 68.18 2.67
N TYR A 277 -5.94 68.84 1.61
CA TYR A 277 -5.01 68.24 0.64
C TYR A 277 -3.63 67.92 1.22
N SER A 278 -3.17 68.67 2.25
CA SER A 278 -1.93 68.36 2.96
C SER A 278 -2.02 67.05 3.75
N GLY A 279 -3.13 66.83 4.47
CA GLY A 279 -3.36 65.59 5.21
C GLY A 279 -3.59 64.39 4.30
N LEU A 280 -4.26 64.60 3.16
CA LEU A 280 -4.45 63.57 2.13
C LEU A 280 -3.11 63.10 1.55
N SER A 281 -2.22 64.03 1.18
CA SER A 281 -0.89 63.71 0.65
C SER A 281 -0.04 62.94 1.67
N GLY A 282 -0.07 63.36 2.94
CA GLY A 282 0.61 62.64 4.02
C GLY A 282 0.08 61.22 4.23
N TYR A 283 -1.24 61.04 4.23
CA TYR A 283 -1.86 59.72 4.40
C TYR A 283 -1.59 58.77 3.23
N ILE A 284 -1.58 59.28 2.00
CA ILE A 284 -1.16 58.52 0.81
C ILE A 284 0.31 58.14 0.92
N GLY A 285 1.19 59.07 1.33
CA GLY A 285 2.61 58.78 1.56
C GLY A 285 2.85 57.74 2.67
N GLU A 286 2.04 57.71 3.72
CA GLU A 286 2.09 56.65 4.75
C GLU A 286 1.63 55.28 4.18
N LEU A 287 0.60 55.27 3.34
CA LEU A 287 0.14 54.06 2.63
C LEU A 287 1.21 53.53 1.67
N GLU A 288 1.84 54.41 0.90
CA GLU A 288 2.97 54.11 0.01
C GLU A 288 4.17 53.61 0.80
N GLY A 289 4.55 54.27 1.90
CA GLY A 289 5.64 53.81 2.77
C GLY A 289 5.39 52.45 3.40
N ARG A 290 4.14 52.12 3.76
CA ARG A 290 3.77 50.77 4.23
C ARG A 290 3.82 49.72 3.11
N LEU A 291 3.56 50.11 1.86
CA LEU A 291 3.76 49.25 0.70
C LEU A 291 5.26 49.07 0.38
N GLU A 292 6.08 50.11 0.52
CA GLU A 292 7.54 50.06 0.36
C GLU A 292 8.25 49.26 1.49
N MET A 293 7.71 49.28 2.71
CA MET A 293 8.15 48.37 3.79
C MET A 293 7.82 46.90 3.49
N ALA A 294 6.77 46.64 2.72
CA ALA A 294 6.51 45.30 2.18
C ALA A 294 7.49 44.94 1.04
N ASP A 295 8.11 45.93 0.38
CA ASP A 295 9.19 45.76 -0.61
C ASP A 295 10.58 45.60 0.03
N THR A 296 10.75 45.88 1.33
CA THR A 296 11.97 45.49 2.09
C THR A 296 11.95 44.02 2.52
N SER A 297 11.02 43.25 1.97
CA SER A 297 10.85 41.84 2.29
C SER A 297 11.95 40.99 1.68
N LEU A 298 12.45 40.03 2.48
CA LEU A 298 13.40 39.05 2.01
C LEU A 298 12.67 38.05 1.11
N HIS A 299 13.09 37.98 -0.16
CA HIS A 299 12.51 37.10 -1.18
C HIS A 299 13.49 35.99 -1.55
N CYS A 300 13.25 34.79 -1.02
CA CYS A 300 13.93 33.58 -1.43
C CYS A 300 13.25 32.89 -2.62
N GLY A 301 12.10 33.37 -3.10
CA GLY A 301 11.44 32.84 -4.31
C GLY A 301 10.52 31.66 -4.05
N ASN A 302 10.07 31.47 -2.81
CA ASN A 302 9.05 30.50 -2.41
C ASN A 302 8.11 31.14 -1.39
N ASP A 303 6.80 31.09 -1.61
CA ASP A 303 5.80 31.79 -0.77
C ASP A 303 5.91 31.45 0.73
N ILE A 304 6.25 30.20 1.07
CA ILE A 304 6.38 29.75 2.46
C ILE A 304 7.73 30.19 3.05
N GLY A 305 8.81 30.04 2.28
CA GLY A 305 10.13 30.52 2.69
C GLY A 305 10.14 32.03 2.90
N ASP A 306 9.51 32.79 2.00
CA ASP A 306 9.35 34.24 2.08
C ASP A 306 8.52 34.63 3.32
N ALA A 307 7.40 33.95 3.59
CA ALA A 307 6.60 34.23 4.79
C ALA A 307 7.42 34.06 6.09
N ILE A 308 8.19 32.97 6.20
CA ILE A 308 9.01 32.68 7.38
C ILE A 308 10.17 33.66 7.50
N LEU A 309 10.90 33.91 6.41
CA LEU A 309 12.01 34.86 6.40
C LEU A 309 11.55 36.24 6.87
N ASN A 310 10.39 36.70 6.39
CA ASN A 310 9.86 38.01 6.77
C ASN A 310 9.33 38.05 8.19
N GLU A 311 8.69 36.98 8.67
CA GLU A 311 8.33 36.84 10.09
C GLU A 311 9.56 36.93 10.99
N LYS A 312 10.61 36.18 10.68
CA LYS A 312 11.86 36.17 11.46
C LYS A 312 12.64 37.48 11.31
N ASN A 313 12.59 38.14 10.15
CA ASN A 313 13.20 39.44 9.93
C ASN A 313 12.57 40.53 10.82
N MET A 314 11.24 40.51 11.01
CA MET A 314 10.59 41.43 11.95
C MET A 314 11.10 41.24 13.39
N LEU A 315 11.27 39.99 13.83
CA LEU A 315 11.83 39.67 15.15
C LEU A 315 13.30 40.06 15.26
N ALA A 316 14.07 39.86 14.19
CA ALA A 316 15.49 40.20 14.13
C ALA A 316 15.72 41.72 14.25
N VAL A 317 14.94 42.52 13.51
CA VAL A 317 14.99 43.99 13.57
C VAL A 317 14.72 44.50 14.98
N GLN A 318 13.74 43.91 15.70
CA GLN A 318 13.46 44.28 17.10
C GLN A 318 14.62 43.97 18.05
N ARG A 319 15.47 42.99 17.72
CA ARG A 319 16.64 42.57 18.50
C ARG A 319 17.96 43.21 18.01
N GLY A 320 17.90 44.09 17.00
CA GLY A 320 19.09 44.69 16.40
C GLY A 320 19.96 43.70 15.61
N ILE A 321 19.36 42.64 15.06
CA ILE A 321 20.02 41.62 14.25
C ILE A 321 19.68 41.84 12.78
N GLU A 322 20.68 41.90 11.91
CA GLU A 322 20.50 42.04 10.46
C GLU A 322 20.43 40.67 9.77
N ILE A 323 19.36 40.37 9.02
CA ILE A 323 19.29 39.17 8.18
C ILE A 323 19.64 39.53 6.74
N ARG A 324 20.64 38.84 6.17
CA ARG A 324 21.06 38.95 4.77
C ARG A 324 20.73 37.68 4.01
N LEU A 325 20.10 37.82 2.84
CA LEU A 325 19.75 36.70 1.96
C LEU A 325 20.55 36.77 0.65
N ASP A 326 21.37 35.74 0.40
CA ASP A 326 22.14 35.58 -0.82
C ASP A 326 21.64 34.36 -1.62
N GLY A 327 20.76 34.59 -2.58
CA GLY A 327 20.28 33.57 -3.52
C GLY A 327 18.77 33.37 -3.49
N ARG A 328 18.29 32.46 -4.34
CA ARG A 328 16.86 32.12 -4.48
C ARG A 328 16.70 30.62 -4.60
N LEU A 329 15.60 30.10 -4.06
CA LEU A 329 15.14 28.74 -4.28
C LEU A 329 14.70 28.56 -5.74
N PRO A 330 14.88 27.36 -6.31
CA PRO A 330 14.36 27.06 -7.64
C PRO A 330 12.84 27.20 -7.72
N SER A 331 12.36 27.57 -8.91
CA SER A 331 10.96 27.44 -9.28
C SER A 331 10.88 26.65 -10.59
N PRO A 332 10.24 25.46 -10.62
CA PRO A 332 9.50 24.82 -9.53
C PRO A 332 10.42 24.25 -8.43
N LEU A 333 9.95 24.29 -7.17
CA LEU A 333 10.64 23.70 -6.01
C LEU A 333 10.02 22.33 -5.68
N PRO A 334 10.71 21.20 -5.93
CA PRO A 334 10.21 19.87 -5.62
C PRO A 334 10.47 19.47 -4.16
N VAL A 335 10.19 20.39 -3.23
CA VAL A 335 10.28 20.20 -1.77
C VAL A 335 8.92 20.54 -1.17
N ASP A 336 8.44 19.71 -0.24
CA ASP A 336 7.13 19.90 0.36
C ASP A 336 7.12 21.19 1.19
N ALA A 337 6.00 21.90 1.14
CA ALA A 337 5.71 23.09 1.94
C ALA A 337 6.08 22.95 3.43
N ALA A 338 5.76 21.80 4.03
CA ALA A 338 6.04 21.54 5.44
C ALA A 338 7.55 21.37 5.72
N ASP A 339 8.30 20.83 4.76
CA ASP A 339 9.73 20.60 4.90
C ASP A 339 10.52 21.89 4.73
N ILE A 340 10.13 22.76 3.79
CA ILE A 340 10.69 24.12 3.70
C ILE A 340 10.45 24.89 5.01
N CYS A 341 9.24 24.78 5.57
CA CYS A 341 8.94 25.37 6.87
C CYS A 341 9.84 24.82 7.98
N ALA A 342 9.99 23.50 8.07
CA ALA A 342 10.83 22.86 9.07
C ALA A 342 12.31 23.28 8.95
N LEU A 343 12.85 23.41 7.73
CA LEU A 343 14.24 23.82 7.54
C LEU A 343 14.46 25.31 7.85
N PHE A 344 13.65 26.20 7.27
CA PHE A 344 13.84 27.64 7.43
C PHE A 344 13.52 28.12 8.85
N ALA A 345 12.40 27.68 9.43
CA ALA A 345 12.01 28.13 10.77
C ALA A 345 13.03 27.70 11.82
N ASN A 346 13.40 26.41 11.85
CA ASN A 346 14.36 25.91 12.84
C ASN A 346 15.78 26.47 12.63
N ALA A 347 16.23 26.67 11.39
CA ALA A 347 17.56 27.23 11.14
C ALA A 347 17.64 28.70 11.55
N LEU A 348 16.62 29.51 11.23
CA LEU A 348 16.55 30.92 11.61
C LEU A 348 16.35 31.10 13.11
N ASP A 349 15.50 30.28 13.75
CA ASP A 349 15.32 30.31 15.19
C ASP A 349 16.62 29.99 15.92
N ASN A 350 17.36 28.96 15.49
CA ASN A 350 18.68 28.66 16.04
C ASN A 350 19.65 29.84 15.91
N ALA A 351 19.65 30.52 14.76
CA ALA A 351 20.56 31.64 14.49
C ALA A 351 20.19 32.91 15.30
N LEU A 352 18.89 33.13 15.55
CA LEU A 352 18.38 34.26 16.35
C LEU A 352 18.50 34.01 17.86
N GLU A 353 18.31 32.76 18.32
CA GLU A 353 18.51 32.38 19.72
C GLU A 353 19.97 32.49 20.16
N ALA A 354 20.91 32.19 19.26
CA ALA A 354 22.34 32.29 19.54
C ALA A 354 22.82 33.74 19.76
N GLN A 355 22.00 34.74 19.42
CA GLN A 355 22.37 36.16 19.40
C GLN A 355 21.38 37.02 20.21
N PRO A 356 21.44 37.01 21.55
CA PRO A 356 20.49 37.76 22.37
C PRO A 356 20.66 39.29 22.31
N HIS A 357 21.83 39.79 21.86
CA HIS A 357 22.19 41.22 21.94
C HIS A 357 22.79 41.74 20.63
N GLY A 358 22.01 41.71 19.55
CA GLY A 358 22.42 42.19 18.23
C GLY A 358 23.39 41.25 17.51
N GLY A 359 23.59 41.51 16.21
CA GLY A 359 24.47 40.71 15.35
C GLY A 359 23.94 40.57 13.93
N TRP A 360 24.23 39.43 13.29
CA TRP A 360 23.80 39.19 11.91
C TRP A 360 23.52 37.71 11.65
N VAL A 361 22.65 37.45 10.67
CA VAL A 361 22.37 36.12 10.12
C VAL A 361 22.52 36.20 8.60
N ARG A 362 23.32 35.31 8.01
CA ARG A 362 23.44 35.20 6.55
C ARG A 362 22.84 33.89 6.08
N VAL A 363 21.90 33.98 5.15
CA VAL A 363 21.27 32.84 4.50
C VAL A 363 21.78 32.78 3.06
N ARG A 364 22.44 31.68 2.68
CA ARG A 364 22.91 31.47 1.30
C ARG A 364 22.19 30.30 0.68
N ILE A 365 21.66 30.51 -0.52
CA ILE A 365 20.91 29.51 -1.28
C ILE A 365 21.63 29.30 -2.60
N ARG A 366 22.10 28.08 -2.84
CA ARG A 366 22.81 27.69 -4.07
C ARG A 366 22.23 26.41 -4.62
N GLN A 367 22.02 26.39 -5.93
CA GLN A 367 21.65 25.18 -6.64
C GLN A 367 22.70 24.86 -7.70
N GLN A 368 23.11 23.60 -7.75
CA GLN A 368 23.95 23.05 -8.80
C GLN A 368 23.35 21.73 -9.30
N GLY A 369 22.72 21.78 -10.47
CA GLY A 369 21.94 20.64 -10.99
C GLY A 369 20.80 20.27 -10.05
N GLN A 370 20.80 19.03 -9.56
CA GLN A 370 19.82 18.51 -8.61
C GLN A 370 20.15 18.81 -7.13
N MET A 371 21.35 19.32 -6.85
CA MET A 371 21.77 19.59 -5.48
C MET A 371 21.36 21.01 -5.09
N LEU A 372 20.56 21.13 -4.03
CA LEU A 372 20.22 22.39 -3.37
C LEU A 372 20.98 22.48 -2.04
N SER A 373 21.78 23.53 -1.89
CA SER A 373 22.50 23.88 -0.66
C SER A 373 21.86 25.10 -0.01
N LEU A 374 21.51 24.95 1.26
CA LEU A 374 21.02 26.00 2.14
C LEU A 374 22.04 26.17 3.27
N VAL A 375 22.62 27.35 3.37
CA VAL A 375 23.65 27.65 4.36
C VAL A 375 23.18 28.80 5.24
N PHE A 376 23.19 28.58 6.55
CA PHE A 376 22.85 29.58 7.56
C PHE A 376 24.09 29.86 8.40
N GLU A 377 24.49 31.12 8.46
CA GLU A 377 25.69 31.57 9.19
C GLU A 377 25.32 32.64 10.20
N ASN A 378 25.90 32.52 11.39
CA ASN A 378 25.82 33.52 12.43
C ASN A 378 27.10 33.52 13.29
N PRO A 379 27.40 34.62 14.01
CA PRO A 379 28.38 34.62 15.09
C PRO A 379 28.22 33.43 16.03
N ALA A 380 29.30 32.70 16.28
CA ALA A 380 29.29 31.48 17.08
C ALA A 380 29.15 31.74 18.59
N GLY A 381 29.56 32.92 19.08
CA GLY A 381 29.58 33.19 20.52
C GLY A 381 30.30 32.09 21.32
N ASN A 382 29.57 31.44 22.24
CA ASN A 382 30.01 30.28 23.05
C ASN A 382 29.58 28.91 22.48
N ALA A 383 28.98 28.86 21.28
CA ALA A 383 28.46 27.62 20.71
C ALA A 383 29.56 26.57 20.46
N ARG A 384 29.22 25.29 20.65
CA ARG A 384 30.06 24.12 20.34
C ARG A 384 29.44 23.32 19.20
N ALA A 385 30.23 22.96 18.18
CA ALA A 385 29.76 22.14 17.06
C ALA A 385 29.55 20.66 17.46
N ASP A 386 30.14 20.24 18.57
CA ASP A 386 30.36 18.84 18.94
C ASP A 386 29.20 18.23 19.75
N ILE A 387 28.12 19.00 19.97
CA ILE A 387 26.96 18.54 20.73
C ILE A 387 26.21 17.47 19.91
N PRO A 388 26.00 16.25 20.45
CA PRO A 388 25.29 15.18 19.76
C PRO A 388 23.86 15.59 19.38
N LEU A 389 23.39 15.11 18.21
CA LEU A 389 22.01 15.32 17.77
C LEU A 389 21.01 14.81 18.83
N GLY A 390 20.04 15.64 19.20
CA GLY A 390 19.05 15.34 20.23
C GLY A 390 19.45 15.75 21.66
N HIS A 391 20.64 16.32 21.86
CA HIS A 391 21.07 16.89 23.13
C HIS A 391 21.24 18.41 23.02
N THR A 392 20.81 19.14 24.04
CA THR A 392 21.03 20.58 24.21
C THR A 392 21.70 20.81 25.57
N GLU A 393 22.49 21.88 25.70
CA GLU A 393 23.13 22.28 26.97
C GLU A 393 22.18 23.04 27.92
N LYS A 394 20.85 22.99 27.70
CA LYS A 394 19.87 23.74 28.51
C LYS A 394 19.42 22.90 29.73
N GLU A 395 19.33 23.52 30.91
CA GLU A 395 18.85 22.89 32.16
C GLU A 395 17.35 22.48 32.13
N ASP A 396 16.59 22.94 31.14
CA ASP A 396 15.21 22.52 30.88
C ASP A 396 15.14 21.55 29.69
N GLY A 397 15.26 20.25 30.00
CA GLY A 397 15.52 19.16 29.06
C GLY A 397 14.34 18.61 28.27
N GLU A 398 13.12 19.17 28.31
CA GLU A 398 11.95 18.50 27.73
C GLU A 398 11.37 19.11 26.43
N GLU A 399 11.68 20.35 26.03
CA GLU A 399 10.96 20.95 24.87
C GLU A 399 11.80 21.43 23.66
N HIS A 400 13.14 21.52 23.71
CA HIS A 400 13.89 22.26 22.66
C HIS A 400 15.05 21.51 21.95
N GLY A 401 15.21 20.20 22.13
CA GLY A 401 16.27 19.41 21.46
C GLY A 401 15.94 18.87 20.05
N PHE A 402 14.69 19.04 19.59
CA PHE A 402 14.21 18.36 18.38
C PHE A 402 14.45 19.12 17.08
N GLY A 403 14.77 20.42 17.12
CA GLY A 403 14.90 21.26 15.91
C GLY A 403 15.98 20.77 14.95
N LEU A 404 17.20 20.49 15.46
CA LEU A 404 18.29 19.94 14.65
C LEU A 404 18.00 18.52 14.14
N LEU A 405 17.41 17.68 14.98
CA LEU A 405 17.04 16.30 14.61
C LEU A 405 15.98 16.30 13.50
N ASN A 406 14.99 17.19 13.60
CA ASN A 406 13.94 17.35 12.60
C ASN A 406 14.51 17.85 11.28
N MET A 407 15.41 18.85 11.30
CA MET A 407 16.09 19.30 10.09
C MET A 407 16.96 18.20 9.46
N GLU A 408 17.62 17.37 10.25
CA GLU A 408 18.39 16.24 9.72
C GLU A 408 17.48 15.17 9.08
N TRP A 409 16.35 14.83 9.73
CA TRP A 409 15.37 13.92 9.15
C TRP A 409 14.76 14.45 7.86
N THR A 410 14.43 15.74 7.81
CA THR A 410 13.97 16.41 6.60
C THR A 410 15.04 16.36 5.51
N ALA A 411 16.32 16.62 5.82
CA ALA A 411 17.40 16.52 4.84
C ALA A 411 17.53 15.10 4.27
N ARG A 412 17.48 14.07 5.13
CA ARG A 412 17.55 12.66 4.72
C ARG A 412 16.37 12.21 3.87
N LYS A 413 15.17 12.78 4.07
CA LYS A 413 13.99 12.53 3.20
C LYS A 413 14.29 12.83 1.73
N TYR A 414 15.13 13.85 1.48
CA TYR A 414 15.60 14.23 0.13
C TYR A 414 17.01 13.71 -0.18
N GLN A 415 17.40 12.57 0.42
CA GLN A 415 18.71 11.93 0.27
C GLN A 415 19.91 12.83 0.59
N GLY A 416 19.64 13.92 1.30
CA GLY A 416 20.59 14.97 1.64
C GLY A 416 21.27 14.76 2.98
N THR A 417 22.03 15.77 3.40
CA THR A 417 22.78 15.75 4.67
C THR A 417 22.75 17.11 5.34
N LEU A 418 22.83 17.13 6.66
CA LEU A 418 23.00 18.32 7.47
C LEU A 418 24.41 18.30 8.08
N ARG A 419 25.15 19.41 7.97
CA ARG A 419 26.49 19.59 8.53
C ARG A 419 26.53 20.86 9.36
N ARG A 420 27.35 20.83 10.41
CA ARG A 420 27.60 21.95 11.32
C ARG A 420 29.10 22.12 11.44
N GLU A 421 29.58 23.35 11.32
CA GLU A 421 30.99 23.67 11.48
C GLU A 421 31.16 25.02 12.18
N ILE A 422 32.23 25.15 12.96
CA ILE A 422 32.68 26.45 13.46
C ILE A 422 33.88 26.84 12.60
N LEU A 423 33.74 27.95 11.90
CA LEU A 423 34.80 28.51 11.07
C LEU A 423 35.63 29.46 11.93
N GLU A 424 36.91 29.13 12.06
CA GLU A 424 37.89 30.01 12.68
C GLU A 424 38.31 31.12 11.71
N PRO A 425 38.64 32.32 12.23
CA PRO A 425 39.14 33.40 11.39
C PRO A 425 40.46 32.99 10.71
N PRO A 426 40.64 33.31 9.41
CA PRO A 426 41.70 32.75 8.57
C PRO A 426 43.16 33.05 8.99
N ASP A 427 43.41 34.00 9.90
CA ASP A 427 44.76 34.43 10.31
C ASP A 427 45.08 34.25 11.81
N GLY A 428 44.27 33.51 12.59
CA GLY A 428 44.50 33.37 14.04
C GLY A 428 44.41 34.69 14.84
N GLY A 429 43.90 35.75 14.21
CA GLY A 429 43.67 37.07 14.80
C GLY A 429 42.24 37.26 15.35
N GLN A 430 41.96 38.47 15.84
CA GLN A 430 40.71 38.93 16.51
C GLN A 430 39.43 38.92 15.64
N GLY A 431 39.28 37.95 14.72
CA GLY A 431 38.04 37.76 13.98
C GLY A 431 37.00 36.98 14.80
N GLU A 432 35.72 37.26 14.56
CA GLU A 432 34.62 36.56 15.20
C GLU A 432 34.48 35.14 14.63
N ARG A 433 34.38 34.12 15.49
CA ARG A 433 34.11 32.74 15.07
C ARG A 433 32.72 32.66 14.47
N ILE A 434 32.56 31.96 13.34
CA ILE A 434 31.27 31.84 12.66
C ILE A 434 30.75 30.41 12.83
N TYR A 435 29.52 30.27 13.30
CA TYR A 435 28.79 29.02 13.26
C TYR A 435 28.11 28.91 11.88
N ARG A 436 28.38 27.80 11.18
CA ARG A 436 27.75 27.49 9.90
C ARG A 436 26.92 26.21 10.02
N LEU A 437 25.64 26.32 9.66
CA LEU A 437 24.74 25.20 9.42
C LEU A 437 24.53 25.05 7.91
N GLU A 438 24.98 23.94 7.34
CA GLU A 438 24.79 23.61 5.94
C GLU A 438 23.81 22.44 5.79
N ILE A 439 22.78 22.64 4.98
CA ILE A 439 21.77 21.63 4.64
C ILE A 439 21.85 21.40 3.14
N LEU A 440 22.16 20.17 2.75
CA LEU A 440 22.16 19.70 1.37
C LEU A 440 20.91 18.86 1.12
N LEU A 441 20.23 19.10 0.00
CA LEU A 441 19.08 18.33 -0.49
C LEU A 441 19.34 17.89 -1.93
N PHE A 442 18.99 16.65 -2.29
CA PHE A 442 19.00 16.18 -3.67
C PHE A 442 17.57 16.17 -4.22
N LEU A 443 17.29 17.12 -5.10
CA LEU A 443 15.99 17.33 -5.72
C LEU A 443 15.77 16.31 -6.85
N PRO A 444 14.57 15.72 -6.97
CA PRO A 444 14.25 14.81 -8.07
C PRO A 444 14.31 15.54 -9.42
N ALA A 445 14.70 14.83 -10.48
CA ALA A 445 14.77 15.37 -11.83
C ALA A 445 13.41 15.92 -12.30
N GLU A 446 13.40 17.08 -12.95
CA GLU A 446 12.23 17.55 -13.68
C GLU A 446 11.84 16.51 -14.75
N ASN A 447 10.66 15.92 -14.61
CA ASN A 447 9.97 15.36 -15.77
C ASN A 447 9.60 16.55 -16.65
N ARG A 448 10.42 16.82 -17.68
CA ARG A 448 10.02 17.68 -18.79
C ARG A 448 8.81 17.02 -19.46
N ALA A 449 7.63 17.53 -19.17
CA ALA A 449 6.40 17.23 -19.91
C ALA A 449 6.37 18.06 -21.19
#